data_AF-A0A1X2HVV2-F1
#
_entry.id   AF-A0A1X2HVV2-F1
#
_cell.length_a   1.000
_cell.length_b   1.000
_cell.length_c   1.000
_cell.angle_alpha   90.00
_cell.angle_beta   90.00
_cell.angle_gamma   90.00
#
_symmetry.space_group_name_H-M   'P 1'
#
loop_
_entity.id
_entity.type
_entity.pdbx_description
1 polymer ?
#
loop_
_entity_poly.entity_id
_entity_poly.type
_entity_poly.pdbx_seq_one_letter_code
_entity_poly.pdbx_strand_id
1 'polypeptide(L)'
;MELPWWLLSTAMVVGPIVGYIHQYFIIRKTKSSAGFNSITCAILLFANILRVFFWLGKRFDNTLLAQSIVMILAQLVLLEIVVRYRHDPSPMTLYANIRESFSSSSIQDDEDNEGLLTSEEDGHDRQHPYRRCLGGCLGRLWNWEHYLSYLNFVLAFTTIIAVLYLALGKFSVFIEILGALSLGIESMLPLPQLISNFRRWSTAGFSLLVAGTWAFGDTFKLFYFASTSSPLQFIVCGIIQVTIDCFIMLQFIVFNPRWSRFAKKSDWNDGRDRSFAVRGEK
;
A
#
# COMPACT_ATOMS: atom_id res chain seq x y z
N MET A 1 8.18 -24.92 -17.22
CA MET A 1 9.43 -24.16 -17.38
C MET A 1 9.89 -23.81 -15.98
N GLU A 2 11.10 -24.21 -15.60
CA GLU A 2 11.69 -23.76 -14.33
C GLU A 2 11.91 -22.24 -14.41
N LEU A 3 11.23 -21.45 -13.56
CA LEU A 3 11.57 -20.04 -13.41
C LEU A 3 12.90 -19.95 -12.65
N PRO A 4 13.94 -19.32 -13.19
CA PRO A 4 15.25 -19.35 -12.57
C PRO A 4 15.23 -18.59 -11.24
N TRP A 5 15.79 -19.19 -10.19
CA TRP A 5 15.72 -18.66 -8.81
C TRP A 5 16.18 -17.21 -8.67
N TRP A 6 17.20 -16.78 -9.44
CA TRP A 6 17.65 -15.38 -9.44
C TRP A 6 16.56 -14.39 -9.88
N LEU A 7 15.65 -14.78 -10.77
CA LEU A 7 14.54 -13.95 -11.23
C LEU A 7 13.47 -13.81 -10.13
N LEU A 8 13.18 -14.90 -9.41
CA LEU A 8 12.26 -14.88 -8.26
C LEU A 8 12.80 -13.98 -7.15
N SER A 9 14.08 -14.11 -6.78
CA SER A 9 14.73 -13.25 -5.80
C SER A 9 14.79 -11.78 -6.26
N THR A 10 15.06 -11.53 -7.55
CA THR A 10 15.05 -10.16 -8.11
C THR A 10 13.65 -9.54 -8.05
N ALA A 11 12.60 -10.29 -8.43
CA ALA A 11 11.22 -9.83 -8.34
C ALA A 11 10.80 -9.54 -6.89
N MET A 12 11.22 -10.38 -5.94
CA MET A 12 10.95 -10.23 -4.51
C MET A 12 11.61 -8.97 -3.91
N VAL A 13 12.81 -8.59 -4.37
CA VAL A 13 13.49 -7.35 -3.96
C VAL A 13 12.88 -6.13 -4.66
N VAL A 14 12.70 -6.18 -5.98
CA VAL A 14 12.37 -5.01 -6.81
C VAL A 14 10.87 -4.67 -6.79
N GLY A 15 9.98 -5.67 -6.75
CA GLY A 15 8.53 -5.50 -6.85
C GLY A 15 7.94 -4.43 -5.92
N PRO A 16 8.22 -4.48 -4.60
CA PRO A 16 7.77 -3.45 -3.66
C PRO A 16 8.26 -2.04 -4.00
N ILE A 17 9.41 -1.91 -4.66
CA ILE A 17 10.09 -0.63 -4.88
C ILE A 17 9.49 0.14 -6.07
N VAL A 18 8.93 -0.57 -7.07
CA VAL A 18 8.38 0.02 -8.31
C VAL A 18 7.34 1.12 -8.00
N GLY A 19 6.47 0.90 -7.02
CA GLY A 19 5.47 1.90 -6.60
C GLY A 19 6.09 3.20 -6.06
N TYR A 20 7.15 3.10 -5.25
CA TYR A 20 7.84 4.27 -4.70
C TYR A 20 8.67 5.01 -5.74
N ILE A 21 9.21 4.30 -6.75
CA ILE A 21 9.87 4.92 -7.92
C ILE A 21 8.84 5.72 -8.73
N HIS A 22 7.65 5.16 -8.99
CA HIS A 22 6.57 5.88 -9.67
C HIS A 22 6.15 7.14 -8.88
N GLN A 23 5.96 7.00 -7.57
CA GLN A 23 5.61 8.11 -6.67
C GLN A 23 6.68 9.21 -6.66
N TYR A 24 7.97 8.84 -6.62
CA TYR A 24 9.08 9.78 -6.73
C TYR A 24 9.03 10.58 -8.05
N PHE A 25 8.73 9.92 -9.18
CA PHE A 25 8.57 10.59 -10.47
C PHE A 25 7.33 11.50 -10.54
N ILE A 26 6.22 11.14 -9.89
CA ILE A 26 5.06 12.03 -9.75
C ILE A 26 5.49 13.32 -9.04
N ILE A 27 6.03 13.22 -7.82
CA ILE A 27 6.39 14.40 -6.99
C ILE A 27 7.46 15.26 -7.69
N ARG A 28 8.45 14.65 -8.36
CA ARG A 28 9.46 15.37 -9.14
C ARG A 28 8.83 16.18 -10.30
N LYS A 29 7.78 15.64 -10.96
CA LYS A 29 7.07 16.30 -12.07
C LYS A 29 6.07 17.36 -11.59
N THR A 30 5.28 17.08 -10.55
CA THR A 30 4.27 18.02 -10.00
C THR A 30 4.89 19.16 -9.20
N LYS A 31 6.13 19.00 -8.72
CA LYS A 31 6.85 19.97 -7.87
C LYS A 31 6.16 20.27 -6.53
N SER A 32 5.21 19.44 -6.14
CA SER A 32 4.51 19.53 -4.85
C SER A 32 4.23 18.13 -4.32
N SER A 33 4.47 17.92 -3.02
CA SER A 33 4.33 16.62 -2.35
C SER A 33 3.00 16.42 -1.63
N ALA A 34 2.07 17.39 -1.68
CA ALA A 34 0.98 17.45 -0.70
C ALA A 34 -0.13 16.41 -0.86
N GLY A 35 -0.10 15.55 -1.89
CA GLY A 35 -0.90 14.32 -1.94
C GLY A 35 -0.32 13.20 -1.06
N PHE A 36 1.02 13.14 -0.96
CA PHE A 36 1.70 11.98 -0.42
C PHE A 36 1.78 11.98 1.11
N ASN A 37 1.27 10.93 1.72
CA ASN A 37 1.35 10.75 3.16
C ASN A 37 2.76 10.32 3.61
N SER A 38 3.58 11.29 4.02
CA SER A 38 4.91 11.08 4.62
C SER A 38 4.93 10.10 5.81
N ILE A 39 3.80 9.89 6.51
CA ILE A 39 3.70 8.91 7.62
C ILE A 39 3.82 7.47 7.10
N THR A 40 3.33 7.17 5.89
CA THR A 40 3.48 5.85 5.26
C THR A 40 4.96 5.50 5.10
N CYS A 41 5.76 6.50 4.66
CA CYS A 41 7.21 6.39 4.56
C CYS A 41 7.86 6.11 5.93
N ALA A 42 7.41 6.78 7.00
CA ALA A 42 7.86 6.53 8.37
C ALA A 42 7.62 5.07 8.81
N ILE A 43 6.39 4.59 8.64
CA ILE A 43 5.94 3.25 9.03
C ILE A 43 6.79 2.19 8.33
N LEU A 44 7.00 2.35 7.02
CA LEU A 44 7.83 1.47 6.21
C LEU A 44 9.30 1.48 6.62
N LEU A 45 9.85 2.66 6.91
CA LEU A 45 11.24 2.82 7.33
C LEU A 45 11.49 2.14 8.68
N PHE A 46 10.63 2.34 9.67
CA PHE A 46 10.73 1.66 10.96
C PHE A 46 10.55 0.13 10.84
N ALA A 47 9.56 -0.33 10.05
CA ALA A 47 9.32 -1.76 9.85
C ALA A 47 10.55 -2.49 9.27
N ASN A 48 11.18 -1.91 8.24
CA ASN A 48 12.34 -2.52 7.61
C ASN A 48 13.61 -2.40 8.48
N ILE A 49 13.79 -1.33 9.26
CA ILE A 49 14.88 -1.23 10.26
C ILE A 49 14.74 -2.35 11.31
N LEU A 50 13.54 -2.53 11.89
CA LEU A 50 13.29 -3.62 12.84
C LEU A 50 13.56 -5.00 12.21
N ARG A 51 13.26 -5.18 10.92
CA ARG A 51 13.52 -6.43 10.17
C ARG A 51 15.01 -6.72 9.97
N VAL A 52 15.84 -5.70 9.79
CA VAL A 52 17.30 -5.85 9.75
C VAL A 52 17.84 -6.33 11.10
N PHE A 53 17.37 -5.79 12.22
CA PHE A 53 17.75 -6.30 13.55
C PHE A 53 17.19 -7.70 13.84
N PHE A 54 15.99 -8.04 13.35
CA PHE A 54 15.46 -9.41 13.43
C PHE A 54 16.37 -10.41 12.71
N TRP A 55 16.90 -10.07 11.53
CA TRP A 55 17.85 -10.91 10.78
C TRP A 55 19.16 -11.19 11.55
N LEU A 56 19.65 -10.21 12.32
CA LEU A 56 20.86 -10.38 13.14
C LEU A 56 20.67 -11.47 14.22
N GLY A 57 19.48 -11.55 14.81
CA GLY A 57 19.15 -12.55 15.84
C GLY A 57 18.69 -13.89 15.26
N LYS A 58 17.97 -13.86 14.13
CA LYS A 58 17.42 -15.03 13.44
C LYS A 58 17.66 -14.91 11.94
N ARG A 59 18.77 -15.50 11.48
CA ARG A 59 19.15 -15.51 10.06
C ARG A 59 18.02 -16.15 9.23
N PHE A 60 17.42 -15.35 8.35
CA PHE A 60 16.55 -15.78 7.26
C PHE A 60 17.21 -15.45 5.92
N ASP A 61 16.55 -15.77 4.81
CA ASP A 61 17.10 -15.59 3.46
C ASP A 61 17.63 -14.15 3.21
N ASN A 62 18.85 -14.09 2.69
CA ASN A 62 19.54 -12.86 2.30
C ASN A 62 18.75 -12.04 1.26
N THR A 63 17.89 -12.68 0.44
CA THR A 63 16.96 -11.98 -0.47
C THR A 63 16.03 -11.04 0.29
N LEU A 64 15.51 -11.48 1.44
CA LEU A 64 14.59 -10.69 2.26
C LEU A 64 15.32 -9.60 3.05
N LEU A 65 16.59 -9.83 3.42
CA LEU A 65 17.46 -8.79 3.96
C LEU A 65 17.76 -7.71 2.89
N ALA A 66 18.09 -8.12 1.66
CA ALA A 66 18.32 -7.20 0.55
C ALA A 66 17.05 -6.39 0.22
N GLN A 67 15.88 -7.04 0.17
CA GLN A 67 14.58 -6.38 0.08
C GLN A 67 14.43 -5.30 1.16
N SER A 68 14.76 -5.61 2.41
CA SER A 68 14.69 -4.67 3.53
C SER A 68 15.64 -3.48 3.37
N ILE A 69 16.89 -3.71 2.96
CA ILE A 69 17.92 -2.68 2.81
C ILE A 69 17.59 -1.74 1.65
N VAL A 70 17.27 -2.27 0.46
CA VAL A 70 16.93 -1.41 -0.70
C VAL A 70 15.61 -0.67 -0.45
N MET A 71 14.67 -1.27 0.29
CA MET A 71 13.45 -0.59 0.74
C MET A 71 13.75 0.59 1.70
N ILE A 72 14.66 0.43 2.67
CA ILE A 72 15.12 1.55 3.53
C ILE A 72 15.67 2.69 2.67
N LEU A 73 16.54 2.40 1.70
CA LEU A 73 17.12 3.40 0.80
C LEU A 73 16.04 4.10 -0.04
N ALA A 74 15.09 3.35 -0.60
CA ALA A 74 13.99 3.89 -1.38
C ALA A 74 13.08 4.81 -0.54
N GLN A 75 12.80 4.44 0.72
CA GLN A 75 12.03 5.29 1.63
C GLN A 75 12.80 6.57 2.02
N LEU A 76 14.11 6.50 2.27
CA LEU A 76 14.91 7.70 2.55
C LEU A 76 14.92 8.69 1.38
N VAL A 77 15.11 8.20 0.14
CA VAL A 77 15.05 9.03 -1.08
C VAL A 77 13.66 9.62 -1.33
N LEU A 78 12.60 8.86 -1.06
CA LEU A 78 11.22 9.35 -1.17
C LEU A 78 10.89 10.38 -0.07
N LEU A 79 11.39 10.18 1.15
CA LEU A 79 11.24 11.16 2.23
C LEU A 79 11.96 12.47 1.91
N GLU A 80 13.15 12.41 1.32
CA GLU A 80 13.89 13.60 0.89
C GLU A 80 13.11 14.43 -0.14
N ILE A 81 12.57 13.78 -1.19
CA ILE A 81 11.81 14.48 -2.23
C ILE A 81 10.48 15.03 -1.70
N VAL A 82 9.85 14.34 -0.75
CA VAL A 82 8.61 14.77 -0.08
C VAL A 82 8.86 15.99 0.79
N VAL A 83 9.90 15.98 1.63
CA VAL A 83 10.23 17.14 2.48
C VAL A 83 10.65 18.35 1.63
N ARG A 84 11.42 18.12 0.56
CA ARG A 84 11.90 19.16 -0.36
C ARG A 84 10.78 19.91 -1.10
N TYR A 85 9.65 19.25 -1.40
CA TYR A 85 8.49 19.85 -2.10
C TYR A 85 7.24 19.99 -1.21
N ARG A 86 7.42 20.10 0.12
CA ARG A 86 6.32 20.20 1.09
C ARG A 86 5.58 21.54 1.05
N HIS A 87 6.26 22.62 0.65
CA HIS A 87 5.72 23.97 0.59
C HIS A 87 5.53 24.42 -0.86
N ASP A 88 4.35 24.15 -1.41
CA ASP A 88 3.63 25.11 -2.28
C ASP A 88 2.19 24.63 -2.56
N PRO A 89 1.15 25.35 -2.08
CA PRO A 89 -0.25 25.04 -2.36
C PRO A 89 -0.69 25.65 -3.70
N SER A 90 -0.08 25.20 -4.80
CA SER A 90 -0.54 25.55 -6.14
C SER A 90 -1.98 25.05 -6.37
N PRO A 91 -2.79 25.65 -7.27
CA PRO A 91 -4.11 25.10 -7.62
C PRO A 91 -4.01 23.70 -8.25
N MET A 92 -2.89 23.39 -8.92
CA MET A 92 -2.58 22.04 -9.38
C MET A 92 -2.36 21.05 -8.23
N THR A 93 -2.02 21.52 -7.02
CA THR A 93 -1.87 20.71 -5.80
C THR A 93 -3.22 20.27 -5.23
N LEU A 94 -4.29 21.05 -5.40
CA LEU A 94 -5.66 20.61 -5.11
C LEU A 94 -6.06 19.50 -6.09
N TYR A 95 -5.78 19.71 -7.38
CA TYR A 95 -5.88 18.65 -8.40
C TYR A 95 -4.97 17.45 -8.12
N ALA A 96 -3.84 17.59 -7.42
CA ALA A 96 -2.93 16.50 -7.06
C ALA A 96 -3.35 15.73 -5.79
N ASN A 97 -4.03 16.37 -4.83
CA ASN A 97 -4.71 15.65 -3.75
C ASN A 97 -5.90 14.85 -4.29
N ILE A 98 -6.64 15.46 -5.24
CA ILE A 98 -7.57 14.72 -6.09
C ILE A 98 -6.79 13.61 -6.82
N ARG A 99 -5.60 13.85 -7.42
CA ARG A 99 -4.79 12.86 -8.16
C ARG A 99 -3.87 11.93 -7.36
N GLU A 100 -3.98 11.86 -6.03
CA GLU A 100 -3.61 10.66 -5.28
C GLU A 100 -4.86 9.85 -4.89
N SER A 101 -5.99 10.54 -4.64
CA SER A 101 -7.32 9.91 -4.67
C SER A 101 -7.71 9.38 -6.07
N PHE A 102 -7.06 9.89 -7.11
CA PHE A 102 -7.15 9.58 -8.54
C PHE A 102 -5.75 9.21 -9.12
N SER A 103 -4.76 8.84 -8.30
CA SER A 103 -3.72 7.89 -8.82
C SER A 103 -4.35 6.49 -8.98
N SER A 104 -5.53 6.34 -8.38
CA SER A 104 -6.60 5.42 -8.72
C SER A 104 -7.18 5.56 -10.15
N SER A 105 -6.91 6.64 -10.92
CA SER A 105 -7.58 6.90 -12.21
C SER A 105 -7.04 8.08 -13.04
N SER A 106 -6.34 7.80 -14.15
CA SER A 106 -6.24 8.63 -15.38
C SER A 106 -5.30 7.92 -16.39
N ILE A 107 -5.47 7.97 -17.71
CA ILE A 107 -6.30 8.80 -18.64
C ILE A 107 -6.95 7.81 -19.64
N GLN A 108 -8.19 7.97 -20.18
CA GLN A 108 -9.18 9.06 -20.09
C GLN A 108 -10.50 8.57 -19.40
N ASP A 109 -11.61 8.13 -20.02
CA ASP A 109 -12.01 7.88 -21.43
C ASP A 109 -13.36 8.57 -21.76
N ASP A 110 -13.54 9.06 -23.00
CA ASP A 110 -14.70 9.90 -23.46
C ASP A 110 -15.98 9.08 -23.78
N GLU A 111 -17.23 9.61 -23.91
CA GLU A 111 -17.74 11.00 -24.07
C GLU A 111 -19.20 11.15 -23.50
N ASP A 112 -19.87 12.28 -23.75
CA ASP A 112 -21.33 12.57 -23.75
C ASP A 112 -22.15 12.94 -22.47
N ASN A 113 -22.47 14.24 -22.40
CA ASN A 113 -23.82 14.87 -22.27
C ASN A 113 -24.35 15.42 -20.90
N GLU A 114 -25.23 16.44 -21.02
CA GLU A 114 -25.72 17.38 -20.00
C GLU A 114 -26.93 16.91 -19.15
N GLY A 115 -27.24 17.61 -18.04
CA GLY A 115 -28.37 17.25 -17.17
C GLY A 115 -28.66 18.13 -15.93
N LEU A 116 -28.96 19.42 -16.14
CA LEU A 116 -29.86 20.31 -15.38
C LEU A 116 -30.23 20.01 -13.88
N LEU A 117 -29.83 20.94 -13.00
CA LEU A 117 -30.40 21.38 -11.70
C LEU A 117 -31.54 20.60 -11.00
N THR A 118 -31.40 20.36 -9.69
CA THR A 118 -32.28 21.00 -8.66
C THR A 118 -31.78 20.86 -7.20
N SER A 119 -32.10 21.90 -6.41
CA SER A 119 -32.24 21.97 -4.93
C SER A 119 -31.04 21.76 -4.00
N GLU A 120 -30.86 22.73 -3.10
CA GLU A 120 -30.03 22.64 -1.89
C GLU A 120 -30.71 21.85 -0.76
N GLU A 121 -29.93 21.19 0.10
CA GLU A 121 -30.16 21.17 1.55
C GLU A 121 -28.82 21.27 2.29
N ASP A 122 -28.83 21.91 3.45
CA ASP A 122 -27.67 22.20 4.30
C ASP A 122 -27.50 21.15 5.42
N GLY A 123 -26.33 21.12 6.07
CA GLY A 123 -26.25 20.63 7.45
C GLY A 123 -25.21 19.56 7.75
N HIS A 124 -24.15 19.99 8.44
CA HIS A 124 -23.48 19.23 9.50
C HIS A 124 -22.60 18.02 9.10
N ASP A 125 -21.38 18.32 8.65
CA ASP A 125 -20.26 17.37 8.67
C ASP A 125 -20.02 16.82 10.10
N ARG A 126 -20.20 15.51 10.28
CA ARG A 126 -19.92 14.78 11.53
C ARG A 126 -18.61 14.00 11.42
N GLN A 127 -17.48 14.71 11.38
CA GLN A 127 -16.15 14.08 11.32
C GLN A 127 -15.90 13.13 12.52
N HIS A 128 -15.92 11.82 12.25
CA HIS A 128 -15.84 10.78 13.27
C HIS A 128 -14.56 10.88 14.13
N PRO A 129 -14.65 10.89 15.48
CA PRO A 129 -13.50 11.11 16.36
C PRO A 129 -12.44 9.99 16.32
N TYR A 130 -12.79 8.81 15.78
CA TYR A 130 -11.94 7.62 15.82
C TYR A 130 -10.70 7.66 14.90
N ARG A 131 -10.57 8.63 13.97
CA ARG A 131 -9.41 8.75 13.06
C ARG A 131 -8.14 9.33 13.72
N ARG A 132 -8.22 9.79 14.98
CA ARG A 132 -7.31 10.83 15.52
C ARG A 132 -6.15 10.35 16.42
N CYS A 133 -6.18 9.15 17.01
CA CYS A 133 -5.12 8.72 17.95
C CYS A 133 -3.81 8.32 17.25
N LEU A 134 -3.66 7.10 16.74
CA LEU A 134 -2.37 6.58 16.26
C LEU A 134 -1.76 7.47 15.15
N GLY A 135 -2.56 7.76 14.11
CA GLY A 135 -2.16 8.63 13.00
C GLY A 135 -1.99 10.11 13.39
N GLY A 136 -2.69 10.61 14.41
CA GLY A 136 -2.59 12.01 14.86
C GLY A 136 -1.49 12.25 15.91
N CYS A 137 -0.91 11.19 16.48
CA CYS A 137 0.33 11.24 17.25
C CYS A 137 1.53 11.11 16.30
N LEU A 138 1.58 10.05 15.47
CA LEU A 138 2.64 9.88 14.46
C LEU A 138 2.69 11.05 13.47
N GLY A 139 1.54 11.57 13.02
CA GLY A 139 1.48 12.73 12.15
C GLY A 139 1.99 14.04 12.76
N ARG A 140 2.06 14.16 14.10
CA ARG A 140 2.73 15.29 14.77
C ARG A 140 4.22 15.03 14.97
N LEU A 141 4.59 13.81 15.36
CA LEU A 141 5.99 13.39 15.52
C LEU A 141 6.77 13.34 14.19
N TRP A 142 6.06 13.26 13.06
CA TRP A 142 6.62 13.14 11.71
C TRP A 142 6.31 14.37 10.82
N ASN A 143 6.23 15.56 11.41
CA ASN A 143 5.99 16.83 10.70
C ASN A 143 7.10 17.86 10.94
N TRP A 144 8.34 17.49 10.60
CA TRP A 144 9.50 18.39 10.65
C TRP A 144 9.66 19.16 9.33
N GLU A 145 10.21 20.36 9.41
CA GLU A 145 10.47 21.23 8.25
C GLU A 145 11.75 20.87 7.49
N HIS A 146 12.69 20.16 8.15
CA HIS A 146 14.01 19.86 7.60
C HIS A 146 14.27 18.35 7.54
N TYR A 147 14.82 17.90 6.41
CA TYR A 147 15.15 16.48 6.18
C TYR A 147 16.15 15.92 7.21
N LEU A 148 17.08 16.74 7.69
CA LEU A 148 18.03 16.35 8.74
C LEU A 148 17.34 15.98 10.06
N SER A 149 16.22 16.61 10.41
CA SER A 149 15.46 16.25 11.63
C SER A 149 14.86 14.84 11.52
N TYR A 150 14.42 14.44 10.33
CA TYR A 150 13.98 13.07 10.07
C TYR A 150 15.14 12.07 10.15
N LEU A 151 16.29 12.37 9.54
CA LEU A 151 17.48 11.52 9.65
C LEU A 151 17.92 11.36 11.10
N ASN A 152 17.96 12.44 11.89
CA ASN A 152 18.30 12.40 13.31
C ASN A 152 17.31 11.54 14.12
N PHE A 153 16.00 11.62 13.84
CA PHE A 153 15.01 10.74 14.46
C PHE A 153 15.23 9.27 14.10
N VAL A 154 15.49 8.98 12.81
CA VAL A 154 15.73 7.61 12.31
C VAL A 154 17.01 7.02 12.88
N LEU A 155 18.07 7.81 13.00
CA LEU A 155 19.31 7.43 13.67
C LEU A 155 19.05 7.16 15.17
N ALA A 156 18.37 8.07 15.88
CA ALA A 156 18.03 7.87 17.29
C ALA A 156 17.19 6.60 17.53
N PHE A 157 16.17 6.35 16.69
CA PHE A 157 15.39 5.11 16.72
C PHE A 157 16.28 3.88 16.49
N THR A 158 17.14 3.91 15.48
CA THR A 158 18.09 2.84 15.16
C THR A 158 19.05 2.58 16.32
N THR A 159 19.57 3.63 16.99
CA THR A 159 20.41 3.52 18.17
C THR A 159 19.67 2.92 19.37
N ILE A 160 18.40 3.32 19.61
CA ILE A 160 17.57 2.75 20.68
C ILE A 160 17.36 1.25 20.44
N ILE A 161 17.00 0.83 19.22
CA ILE A 161 16.85 -0.58 18.88
C ILE A 161 18.19 -1.32 18.98
N ALA A 162 19.31 -0.72 18.58
CA ALA A 162 20.65 -1.31 18.73
C ALA A 162 21.04 -1.53 20.20
N VAL A 163 20.83 -0.55 21.08
CA VAL A 163 21.09 -0.68 22.52
C VAL A 163 20.18 -1.74 23.15
N LEU A 164 18.90 -1.75 22.79
CA LEU A 164 17.95 -2.76 23.25
C LEU A 164 18.34 -4.17 22.76
N TYR A 165 18.84 -4.29 21.53
CA TYR A 165 19.35 -5.54 20.96
C TYR A 165 20.63 -6.01 21.67
N LEU A 166 21.56 -5.12 22.00
CA LEU A 166 22.77 -5.46 22.77
C LEU A 166 22.43 -5.92 24.20
N ALA A 167 21.39 -5.35 24.81
CA ALA A 167 20.93 -5.72 26.15
C ALA A 167 20.11 -7.03 26.16
N LEU A 168 19.19 -7.22 25.21
CA LEU A 168 18.18 -8.29 25.24
C LEU A 168 18.34 -9.36 24.14
N GLY A 169 19.26 -9.20 23.19
CA GLY A 169 19.42 -10.10 22.03
C GLY A 169 19.79 -11.55 22.36
N LYS A 170 20.18 -11.85 23.61
CA LYS A 170 20.35 -13.22 24.12
C LYS A 170 19.02 -13.95 24.38
N PHE A 171 17.92 -13.22 24.55
CA PHE A 171 16.60 -13.80 24.80
C PHE A 171 15.86 -14.04 23.48
N SER A 172 15.66 -15.30 23.11
CA SER A 172 14.93 -15.69 21.89
C SER A 172 13.57 -14.99 21.78
N VAL A 173 12.82 -14.89 22.89
CA VAL A 173 11.52 -14.18 22.96
C VAL A 173 11.61 -12.73 22.47
N PHE A 174 12.68 -12.00 22.78
CA PHE A 174 12.88 -10.64 22.28
C PHE A 174 13.07 -10.61 20.75
N ILE A 175 13.84 -11.55 20.20
CA ILE A 175 14.04 -11.69 18.74
C ILE A 175 12.74 -12.08 18.02
N GLU A 176 11.96 -13.02 18.57
CA GLU A 176 10.67 -13.42 17.99
C GLU A 176 9.65 -12.28 18.02
N ILE A 177 9.61 -11.47 19.09
CA ILE A 177 8.79 -10.25 19.20
C ILE A 177 9.25 -9.18 18.21
N LEU A 178 10.56 -8.97 18.08
CA LEU A 178 11.14 -7.98 17.16
C LEU A 178 10.78 -8.31 15.70
N GLY A 179 10.86 -9.59 15.32
CA GLY A 179 10.38 -10.09 14.04
C GLY A 179 8.88 -9.88 13.85
N ALA A 180 8.07 -10.29 14.82
CA ALA A 180 6.61 -10.16 14.77
C ALA A 180 6.17 -8.69 14.68
N LEU A 181 6.86 -7.76 15.33
CA LEU A 181 6.63 -6.32 15.21
C LEU A 181 7.02 -5.81 13.82
N SER A 182 8.18 -6.21 13.29
CA SER A 182 8.68 -5.78 11.97
C SER A 182 7.80 -6.21 10.79
N LEU A 183 7.10 -7.33 10.91
CA LEU A 183 6.21 -7.91 9.90
C LEU A 183 4.73 -7.58 10.19
N GLY A 184 4.36 -7.44 11.46
CA GLY A 184 3.07 -6.90 11.90
C GLY A 184 2.85 -5.46 11.42
N ILE A 185 3.86 -4.60 11.50
CA ILE A 185 3.75 -3.21 11.01
C ILE A 185 3.55 -3.16 9.48
N GLU A 186 4.19 -4.05 8.71
CA GLU A 186 3.98 -4.12 7.25
C GLU A 186 2.60 -4.69 6.91
N SER A 187 2.19 -5.79 7.54
CA SER A 187 0.90 -6.44 7.26
C SER A 187 -0.33 -5.58 7.59
N MET A 188 -0.20 -4.56 8.44
CA MET A 188 -1.26 -3.59 8.72
C MET A 188 -1.37 -2.44 7.71
N LEU A 189 -0.49 -2.33 6.71
CA LEU A 189 -0.51 -1.23 5.73
C LEU A 189 -1.78 -1.12 4.89
N PRO A 190 -2.43 -2.21 4.43
CA PRO A 190 -3.67 -2.09 3.65
C PRO A 190 -4.92 -1.89 4.53
N LEU A 191 -4.83 -2.13 5.84
CA LEU A 191 -5.96 -2.10 6.77
C LEU A 191 -6.68 -0.72 6.84
N PRO A 192 -5.99 0.44 6.82
CA PRO A 192 -6.65 1.75 6.68
C PRO A 192 -7.52 1.87 5.43
N GLN A 193 -7.12 1.24 4.32
CA GLN A 193 -7.89 1.26 3.08
C GLN A 193 -9.14 0.37 3.18
N LEU A 194 -9.00 -0.85 3.71
CA LEU A 194 -10.12 -1.74 4.01
C LEU A 194 -11.18 -1.03 4.88
N ILE A 195 -10.75 -0.35 5.95
CA ILE A 195 -11.63 0.41 6.85
C ILE A 195 -12.24 1.63 6.15
N SER A 196 -11.48 2.35 5.34
CA SER A 196 -11.95 3.56 4.65
C SER A 196 -12.95 3.25 3.53
N ASN A 197 -12.82 2.10 2.87
CA ASN A 197 -13.82 1.59 1.92
C ASN A 197 -15.11 1.19 2.64
N PHE A 198 -15.01 0.37 3.69
CA PHE A 198 -16.17 -0.09 4.46
C PHE A 198 -16.98 1.08 5.04
N ARG A 199 -16.32 2.08 5.63
CA ARG A 199 -16.98 3.28 6.18
C ARG A 199 -17.64 4.18 5.13
N ARG A 200 -17.18 4.13 3.87
CA ARG A 200 -17.76 4.91 2.76
C ARG A 200 -18.81 4.13 1.97
N TRP A 201 -19.00 2.84 2.24
CA TRP A 201 -19.84 1.91 1.45
C TRP A 201 -19.54 1.97 -0.06
N SER A 202 -18.30 2.32 -0.41
CA SER A 202 -17.88 2.64 -1.77
C SER A 202 -16.37 2.47 -1.92
N THR A 203 -15.96 1.99 -3.09
CA THR A 203 -14.56 1.92 -3.55
C THR A 203 -14.23 2.99 -4.59
N ALA A 204 -15.12 3.98 -4.80
CA ALA A 204 -14.84 5.13 -5.65
C ALA A 204 -13.58 5.88 -5.16
N GLY A 205 -12.70 6.25 -6.10
CA GLY A 205 -11.38 6.78 -5.77
C GLY A 205 -10.36 5.73 -5.32
N PHE A 206 -10.56 4.45 -5.64
CA PHE A 206 -9.53 3.41 -5.53
C PHE A 206 -9.50 2.51 -6.75
N SER A 207 -8.32 2.12 -7.23
CA SER A 207 -8.17 1.30 -8.44
C SER A 207 -8.14 -0.19 -8.12
N LEU A 208 -9.02 -0.95 -8.78
CA LEU A 208 -9.04 -2.41 -8.74
C LEU A 208 -7.72 -3.03 -9.24
N LEU A 209 -7.03 -2.39 -10.19
CA LEU A 209 -5.74 -2.85 -10.70
C LEU A 209 -4.63 -2.74 -9.65
N VAL A 210 -4.66 -1.67 -8.83
CA VAL A 210 -3.72 -1.49 -7.72
C VAL A 210 -3.97 -2.53 -6.63
N ALA A 211 -5.23 -2.75 -6.24
CA ALA A 211 -5.58 -3.79 -5.28
C ALA A 211 -5.24 -5.22 -5.77
N GLY A 212 -5.48 -5.52 -7.06
CA GLY A 212 -5.06 -6.78 -7.67
C GLY A 212 -3.54 -6.96 -7.73
N THR A 213 -2.78 -5.87 -7.90
CA THR A 213 -1.32 -5.88 -7.86
C THR A 213 -0.79 -6.16 -6.45
N TRP A 214 -1.42 -5.60 -5.41
CA TRP A 214 -1.09 -5.92 -4.01
C TRP A 214 -1.40 -7.38 -3.70
N ALA A 215 -2.63 -7.83 -4.00
CA ALA A 215 -3.06 -9.21 -3.77
C ALA A 215 -2.14 -10.24 -4.46
N PHE A 216 -1.74 -9.97 -5.71
CA PHE A 216 -0.77 -10.80 -6.43
C PHE A 216 0.62 -10.77 -5.79
N GLY A 217 1.13 -9.58 -5.44
CA GLY A 217 2.44 -9.40 -4.83
C GLY A 217 2.57 -10.06 -3.46
N ASP A 218 1.56 -9.93 -2.59
CA ASP A 218 1.57 -10.54 -1.27
C ASP A 218 1.24 -12.05 -1.31
N THR A 219 0.50 -12.53 -2.32
CA THR A 219 0.38 -13.98 -2.60
C THR A 219 1.71 -14.58 -3.07
N PHE A 220 2.43 -13.90 -3.97
CA PHE A 220 3.77 -14.30 -4.43
C PHE A 220 4.78 -14.32 -3.27
N LYS A 221 4.75 -13.29 -2.42
CA LYS A 221 5.53 -13.20 -1.18
C LYS A 221 5.24 -14.36 -0.22
N LEU A 222 3.97 -14.70 0.00
CA LEU A 222 3.58 -15.83 0.85
C LEU A 222 4.06 -17.18 0.28
N PHE A 223 3.96 -17.38 -1.04
CA PHE A 223 4.54 -18.55 -1.71
C PHE A 223 6.06 -18.63 -1.55
N TYR A 224 6.77 -17.49 -1.64
CA TYR A 224 8.21 -17.41 -1.38
C TYR A 224 8.56 -17.80 0.05
N PHE A 225 7.79 -17.34 1.06
CA PHE A 225 8.03 -17.68 2.47
C PHE A 225 7.81 -19.17 2.76
N ALA A 226 6.78 -19.77 2.17
CA ALA A 226 6.49 -21.20 2.28
C ALA A 226 7.58 -22.06 1.61
N SER A 227 8.08 -21.63 0.45
CA SER A 227 9.12 -22.33 -0.31
C SER A 227 10.50 -22.26 0.35
N THR A 228 10.83 -21.12 0.98
CA THR A 228 12.18 -20.80 1.48
C THR A 228 12.31 -21.01 3.00
N SER A 229 11.54 -21.94 3.57
CA SER A 229 11.54 -22.33 5.01
C SER A 229 11.62 -21.14 5.99
N SER A 230 10.91 -20.05 5.69
CA SER A 230 11.09 -18.79 6.41
C SER A 230 10.52 -18.82 7.83
N PRO A 231 11.04 -18.00 8.78
CA PRO A 231 10.50 -17.91 10.13
C PRO A 231 8.98 -17.68 10.15
N LEU A 232 8.27 -18.32 11.09
CA LEU A 232 6.80 -18.33 11.16
C LEU A 232 6.16 -16.94 11.09
N GLN A 233 6.83 -15.90 11.60
CA GLN A 233 6.41 -14.50 11.47
C GLN A 233 6.08 -14.12 10.03
N PHE A 234 6.92 -14.50 9.06
CA PHE A 234 6.74 -14.18 7.64
C PHE A 234 5.48 -14.87 7.09
N ILE A 235 5.29 -16.16 7.38
CA ILE A 235 4.14 -16.93 6.91
C ILE A 235 2.84 -16.39 7.52
N VAL A 236 2.80 -16.16 8.83
CA VAL A 236 1.62 -15.64 9.53
C VAL A 236 1.25 -14.23 9.05
N CYS A 237 2.23 -13.32 8.92
CA CYS A 237 1.95 -11.97 8.42
C CYS A 237 1.58 -11.97 6.92
N GLY A 238 2.17 -12.84 6.10
CA GLY A 238 1.79 -13.02 4.70
C GLY A 238 0.37 -13.54 4.53
N ILE A 239 -0.09 -14.48 5.37
CA ILE A 239 -1.49 -14.93 5.40
C ILE A 239 -2.41 -13.76 5.78
N ILE A 240 -2.04 -12.94 6.77
CA ILE A 240 -2.81 -11.75 7.16
C ILE A 240 -2.91 -10.74 6.00
N GLN A 241 -1.81 -10.49 5.28
CA GLN A 241 -1.77 -9.61 4.11
C GLN A 241 -2.72 -10.08 3.01
N VAL A 242 -2.56 -11.32 2.55
CA VAL A 242 -3.43 -11.93 1.53
C VAL A 242 -4.90 -11.94 1.96
N THR A 243 -5.17 -12.13 3.27
CA THR A 243 -6.54 -12.08 3.82
C THR A 243 -7.14 -10.67 3.76
N ILE A 244 -6.37 -9.64 4.13
CA ILE A 244 -6.83 -8.23 4.06
C ILE A 244 -7.08 -7.83 2.60
N ASP A 245 -6.18 -8.19 1.69
CA ASP A 245 -6.34 -7.90 0.26
C ASP A 245 -7.53 -8.65 -0.35
N CYS A 246 -7.78 -9.91 0.05
CA CYS A 246 -9.01 -10.63 -0.33
C CYS A 246 -10.27 -9.88 0.13
N PHE A 247 -10.28 -9.31 1.35
CA PHE A 247 -11.41 -8.50 1.81
C PHE A 247 -11.53 -7.16 1.05
N ILE A 248 -10.42 -6.52 0.65
CA ILE A 248 -10.43 -5.31 -0.20
C ILE A 248 -11.00 -5.64 -1.58
N MET A 249 -10.60 -6.76 -2.19
CA MET A 249 -11.13 -7.23 -3.47
C MET A 249 -12.62 -7.59 -3.38
N LEU A 250 -13.06 -8.19 -2.28
CA LEU A 250 -14.47 -8.44 -2.01
C LEU A 250 -15.29 -7.14 -1.92
N GLN A 251 -14.76 -6.09 -1.27
CA GLN A 251 -15.40 -4.77 -1.23
C GLN A 251 -15.56 -4.14 -2.62
N PHE A 252 -14.62 -4.36 -3.55
CA PHE A 252 -14.80 -3.91 -4.94
C PHE A 252 -16.00 -4.57 -5.62
N ILE A 253 -16.21 -5.88 -5.39
CA ILE A 253 -17.33 -6.64 -5.97
C ILE A 253 -18.66 -6.20 -5.33
N VAL A 254 -18.70 -6.09 -3.99
CA VAL A 254 -19.93 -5.76 -3.24
C VAL A 254 -20.35 -4.30 -3.42
N PHE A 255 -19.41 -3.35 -3.47
CA PHE A 255 -19.74 -1.92 -3.53
C PHE A 255 -19.82 -1.34 -4.96
N ASN A 256 -19.59 -2.12 -6.03
CA ASN A 256 -19.77 -1.67 -7.42
C ASN A 256 -20.92 -2.39 -8.15
N PRO A 257 -22.18 -1.91 -8.05
CA PRO A 257 -23.29 -2.38 -8.88
C PRO A 257 -23.15 -2.06 -10.39
N ARG A 258 -22.00 -1.53 -10.84
CA ARG A 258 -21.59 -1.53 -12.25
C ARG A 258 -21.12 -2.92 -12.69
N TRP A 259 -20.33 -3.64 -11.89
CA TRP A 259 -19.84 -4.99 -12.22
C TRP A 259 -20.99 -6.00 -12.33
N SER A 260 -21.96 -5.95 -11.41
CA SER A 260 -23.18 -6.78 -11.45
C SER A 260 -23.99 -6.59 -12.75
N ARG A 261 -23.93 -5.39 -13.35
CA ARG A 261 -24.58 -5.08 -14.64
C ARG A 261 -23.75 -5.51 -15.84
N PHE A 262 -22.43 -5.40 -15.80
CA PHE A 262 -21.57 -5.91 -16.87
C PHE A 262 -21.64 -7.43 -17.01
N ALA A 263 -21.56 -8.18 -15.91
CA ALA A 263 -21.74 -9.63 -15.91
C ALA A 263 -23.08 -10.04 -16.55
N LYS A 264 -24.18 -9.41 -16.11
CA LYS A 264 -25.53 -9.68 -16.62
C LYS A 264 -25.75 -9.23 -18.08
N LYS A 265 -24.99 -8.26 -18.58
CA LYS A 265 -25.02 -7.81 -19.99
C LYS A 265 -24.18 -8.71 -20.91
N SER A 266 -23.09 -9.29 -20.40
CA SER A 266 -22.31 -10.33 -21.09
C SER A 266 -23.17 -11.58 -21.32
N ASP A 267 -23.79 -12.09 -20.26
CA ASP A 267 -24.64 -13.28 -20.24
C ASP A 267 -25.86 -13.12 -21.17
N TRP A 268 -26.47 -11.92 -21.20
CA TRP A 268 -27.56 -11.58 -22.11
C TRP A 268 -27.17 -11.57 -23.60
N ASN A 269 -25.93 -11.17 -23.94
CA ASN A 269 -25.47 -11.20 -25.32
C ASN A 269 -25.15 -12.63 -25.77
N ASP A 270 -24.40 -13.39 -24.97
CA ASP A 270 -24.05 -14.79 -25.27
C ASP A 270 -25.29 -15.71 -25.34
N GLY A 271 -26.33 -15.44 -24.54
CA GLY A 271 -27.64 -16.09 -24.71
C GLY A 271 -28.37 -15.70 -26.00
N ARG A 272 -28.19 -14.47 -26.49
CA ARG A 272 -28.81 -13.97 -27.73
C ARG A 272 -28.13 -14.54 -28.96
N ASP A 273 -26.81 -14.57 -28.98
CA ASP A 273 -26.02 -15.00 -30.14
C ASP A 273 -26.16 -16.51 -30.36
N ARG A 274 -26.22 -17.31 -29.28
CA ARG A 274 -26.63 -18.72 -29.34
C ARG A 274 -28.07 -18.91 -29.85
N SER A 275 -28.99 -18.00 -29.52
CA SER A 275 -30.37 -18.02 -30.04
C SER A 275 -30.47 -17.68 -31.53
N PHE A 276 -29.51 -16.91 -32.08
CA PHE A 276 -29.40 -16.68 -33.52
C PHE A 276 -28.75 -17.85 -34.25
N ALA A 277 -27.68 -18.44 -33.69
CA ALA A 277 -27.00 -19.60 -34.29
C ALA A 277 -27.96 -20.77 -34.55
N VAL A 278 -28.74 -21.18 -33.54
CA VAL A 278 -29.74 -22.27 -33.62
C VAL A 278 -30.89 -21.96 -34.62
N ARG A 279 -31.03 -20.70 -35.05
CA ARG A 279 -32.04 -20.27 -36.02
C ARG A 279 -31.51 -20.14 -37.46
N GLY A 280 -30.19 -20.28 -37.66
CA GLY A 280 -29.55 -20.30 -38.99
C GLY A 280 -29.39 -21.68 -39.62
N GLU A 281 -29.62 -22.76 -38.86
CA GLU A 281 -29.44 -24.16 -39.31
C GLU A 281 -30.78 -24.82 -39.73
N LYS A 282 -31.67 -24.07 -40.40
CA LYS A 282 -32.97 -24.54 -40.92
C LYS A 282 -33.35 -23.90 -42.25
#